data_AF-A0A2D4EKA9-F1
#
_entry.id   AF-A0A2D4EKA9-F1
#
_cell.length_a   1.000
_cell.length_b   1.000
_cell.length_c   1.000
_cell.angle_alpha   90.00
_cell.angle_beta   90.00
_cell.angle_gamma   90.00
#
_symmetry.space_group_name_H-M   'P 1'
#
loop_
_entity.id
_entity.type
_entity.pdbx_description
1 polymer ?
#
loop_
_entity_poly.entity_id
_entity_poly.type
_entity_poly.pdbx_seq_one_letter_code
_entity_poly.pdbx_strand_id
1 'polypeptide(L)'
;SQHTSTQTTPFLANLGYHPRFFPLTLLDSPVPAAEDFLSELQAVRQLVHRSLDQAKEDYKRVADKSRRATPPLAVGDRVWLSTKYLPSDRPVHKLDHRFLGPFPVEAVINPVAYRLSLPRSYRVHPVFHRSLLVPERPGCPLRPPARPLPPSRSADASPVYEVDSIRDSRWLKGRFQYLIAWKGYGPEDFSWVDASAVTAPDLIRVFHEQFPSRPHPDRQTRGKGPAVRDSVVACPSLEPQLMESEDLEPIVTISNQPELSVVDSEDKSEQDEADQPGVAALPQQVQ
;
A
#
# COMPACT_ATOMS: atom_id res chain seq x y z
N SER A 1 7.76 -41.13 29.54
CA SER A 1 6.85 -40.90 30.69
C SER A 1 6.88 -42.14 31.57
N GLN A 2 7.20 -42.01 32.85
CA GLN A 2 7.19 -43.12 33.83
C GLN A 2 5.79 -43.21 34.47
N HIS A 3 5.31 -44.43 34.75
CA HIS A 3 4.03 -44.63 35.41
C HIS A 3 4.19 -44.52 36.94
N THR A 4 3.37 -43.71 37.59
CA THR A 4 3.55 -43.29 38.99
C THR A 4 3.55 -44.46 39.98
N SER A 5 2.74 -45.50 39.75
CA SER A 5 2.58 -46.63 40.67
C SER A 5 3.71 -47.66 40.57
N THR A 6 4.29 -47.83 39.39
CA THR A 6 5.33 -48.83 39.10
C THR A 6 6.72 -48.21 38.99
N GLN A 7 6.81 -46.87 39.02
CA GLN A 7 8.01 -46.04 38.82
C GLN A 7 8.87 -46.44 37.61
N THR A 8 8.27 -47.14 36.66
CA THR A 8 8.94 -47.68 35.48
C THR A 8 8.13 -47.30 34.25
N THR A 9 8.79 -47.21 33.11
CA THR A 9 8.07 -46.97 31.86
C THR A 9 7.35 -48.26 31.45
N PRO A 10 6.11 -48.20 30.95
CA PRO A 10 5.37 -49.39 30.48
C PRO A 10 6.18 -50.26 29.50
N PHE A 11 7.00 -49.61 28.66
CA PHE A 11 7.89 -50.28 27.72
C PHE A 11 8.93 -51.19 28.43
N LEU A 12 9.62 -50.67 29.45
CA LEU A 12 10.56 -51.46 30.26
C LEU A 12 9.84 -52.55 31.08
N ALA A 13 8.67 -52.26 31.64
CA ALA A 13 7.92 -53.26 32.41
C ALA A 13 7.47 -54.45 31.55
N ASN A 14 7.17 -54.22 30.26
CA ASN A 14 6.72 -55.26 29.34
C ASN A 14 7.88 -55.97 28.62
N LEU A 15 8.91 -55.24 28.20
CA LEU A 15 9.98 -55.76 27.33
C LEU A 15 11.32 -55.94 28.06
N GLY A 16 11.47 -55.41 29.27
CA GLY A 16 12.67 -55.57 30.10
C GLY A 16 13.85 -54.66 29.75
N TYR A 17 13.75 -53.79 28.74
CA TYR A 17 14.81 -52.85 28.35
C TYR A 17 14.26 -51.49 27.93
N HIS A 18 15.09 -50.45 28.01
CA HIS A 18 14.79 -49.14 27.41
C HIS A 18 15.43 -49.04 26.02
N PRO A 19 14.74 -48.44 25.04
CA PRO A 19 15.34 -48.24 23.72
C PRO A 19 16.56 -47.34 23.86
N ARG A 20 17.75 -47.86 23.53
CA ARG A 20 18.99 -47.10 23.52
C ARG A 20 19.06 -46.29 22.23
N PHE A 21 18.76 -45.00 22.31
CA PHE A 21 19.02 -44.03 21.24
C PHE A 21 20.53 -43.71 21.20
N PHE A 22 21.34 -44.61 20.63
CA PHE A 22 22.73 -44.33 20.25
C PHE A 22 22.88 -44.56 18.73
N PRO A 23 23.79 -43.84 18.06
CA PRO A 23 23.78 -43.76 16.60
C PRO A 23 24.10 -45.13 16.00
N LEU A 24 23.25 -45.56 15.06
CA LEU A 24 23.31 -46.84 14.33
C LEU A 24 24.53 -46.98 13.41
N THR A 25 25.61 -46.23 13.64
CA THR A 25 26.68 -46.02 12.65
C THR A 25 28.08 -46.36 13.14
N LEU A 26 28.29 -47.03 14.28
CA LEU A 26 29.67 -47.18 14.76
C LEU A 26 30.08 -48.48 15.44
N LEU A 27 29.40 -49.59 15.17
CA LEU A 27 29.96 -50.90 15.50
C LEU A 27 29.63 -51.84 14.36
N ASP A 28 30.61 -52.12 13.50
CA ASP A 28 30.57 -53.30 12.63
C ASP A 28 30.36 -54.50 13.55
N SER A 29 29.12 -54.97 13.61
CA SER A 29 28.76 -56.09 14.48
C SER A 29 29.14 -57.37 13.75
N PRO A 30 29.92 -58.28 14.36
CA PRO A 30 30.26 -59.56 13.74
C PRO A 30 29.06 -60.52 13.63
N VAL A 31 27.86 -60.10 14.06
CA VAL A 31 26.64 -60.91 14.08
C VAL A 31 25.77 -60.56 12.87
N PRO A 32 25.56 -61.49 11.90
CA PRO A 32 24.77 -61.23 10.70
C PRO A 32 23.33 -60.78 10.97
N ALA A 33 22.68 -61.36 11.99
CA ALA A 33 21.32 -60.99 12.37
C ALA A 33 21.19 -59.53 12.86
N ALA A 34 22.27 -58.95 13.40
CA ALA A 34 22.29 -57.55 13.79
C ALA A 34 22.42 -56.63 12.57
N GLU A 35 23.19 -57.04 11.56
CA GLU A 35 23.34 -56.30 10.30
C GLU A 35 22.04 -56.31 9.49
N ASP A 36 21.35 -57.45 9.40
CA ASP A 36 20.05 -57.56 8.75
C ASP A 36 19.04 -56.59 9.39
N PHE A 37 18.98 -56.56 10.72
CA PHE A 37 18.12 -55.63 11.46
C PHE A 37 18.47 -54.15 11.24
N LEU A 38 19.77 -53.82 11.19
CA LEU A 38 20.22 -52.46 10.87
C LEU A 38 19.81 -52.05 9.45
N SER A 39 19.95 -52.95 8.47
CA SER A 39 19.56 -52.71 7.08
C SER A 39 18.06 -52.46 6.96
N GLU A 40 17.24 -53.23 7.68
CA GLU A 40 15.79 -53.05 7.73
C GLU A 40 15.43 -51.71 8.36
N LEU A 41 16.07 -51.34 9.47
CA LEU A 41 15.83 -50.07 10.15
C LEU A 41 16.24 -48.87 9.28
N GLN A 42 17.35 -48.97 8.56
CA GLN A 42 17.77 -47.97 7.57
C GLN A 42 16.75 -47.87 6.44
N ALA A 43 16.25 -48.99 5.91
CA ALA A 43 15.22 -49.01 4.87
C ALA A 43 13.92 -48.35 5.34
N VAL A 44 13.45 -48.68 6.56
CA VAL A 44 12.28 -48.06 7.20
C VAL A 44 12.50 -46.56 7.39
N ARG A 45 13.67 -46.15 7.87
CA ARG A 45 14.01 -44.74 8.05
C ARG A 45 13.99 -43.98 6.73
N GLN A 46 14.57 -44.55 5.67
CA GLN A 46 14.53 -43.95 4.33
C GLN A 46 13.09 -43.83 3.83
N LEU A 47 12.25 -44.85 4.03
CA LEU A 47 10.84 -44.81 3.68
C LEU A 47 10.10 -43.69 4.42
N VAL A 48 10.34 -43.54 5.73
CA VAL A 48 9.76 -42.46 6.54
C VAL A 48 10.23 -41.08 6.09
N HIS A 49 11.51 -40.92 5.74
CA HIS A 49 12.00 -39.65 5.20
C HIS A 49 11.30 -39.30 3.88
N ARG A 50 11.18 -40.27 2.96
CA ARG A 50 10.48 -40.07 1.69
C ARG A 50 9.00 -39.70 1.89
N SER A 51 8.31 -40.39 2.80
CA SER A 51 6.89 -40.11 3.06
C SER A 51 6.70 -38.72 3.69
N LEU A 52 7.60 -38.29 4.58
CA LEU A 52 7.59 -36.94 5.13
C LEU A 52 7.86 -35.88 4.06
N ASP A 53 8.79 -36.13 3.14
CA ASP A 53 9.10 -35.18 2.07
C ASP A 53 7.95 -35.09 1.06
N GLN A 54 7.30 -36.20 0.74
CA GLN A 54 6.08 -36.22 -0.05
C GLN A 54 4.96 -35.43 0.64
N ALA A 55 4.72 -35.66 1.94
CA ALA A 55 3.72 -34.93 2.69
C ALA A 55 4.00 -33.41 2.72
N LYS A 56 5.27 -32.99 2.89
CA LYS A 56 5.66 -31.58 2.81
C LYS A 56 5.31 -30.95 1.46
N GLU A 57 5.59 -31.66 0.37
CA GLU A 57 5.31 -31.18 -0.98
C GLU A 57 3.80 -31.08 -1.24
N ASP A 58 3.01 -32.05 -0.77
CA ASP A 58 1.56 -32.00 -0.87
C ASP A 58 0.96 -30.83 -0.07
N TYR A 59 1.43 -30.61 1.16
CA TYR A 59 1.04 -29.43 1.94
C TYR A 59 1.43 -28.12 1.27
N LYS A 60 2.62 -28.06 0.66
CA LYS A 60 3.08 -26.88 -0.08
C LYS A 60 2.18 -26.58 -1.28
N ARG A 61 1.83 -27.59 -2.09
CA ARG A 61 0.91 -27.43 -3.24
C ARG A 61 -0.44 -26.88 -2.83
N VAL A 62 -1.01 -27.40 -1.73
CA VAL A 62 -2.31 -26.91 -1.22
C VAL A 62 -2.19 -25.48 -0.70
N ALA A 63 -1.11 -25.15 0.01
CA ALA A 63 -0.88 -23.80 0.52
C ALA A 63 -0.68 -22.79 -0.63
N ASP A 64 0.12 -23.14 -1.63
CA ASP A 64 0.48 -22.24 -2.73
C ASP A 64 -0.73 -21.91 -3.64
N LYS A 65 -1.73 -22.79 -3.73
CA LYS A 65 -3.02 -22.49 -4.40
C LYS A 65 -3.72 -21.24 -3.82
N SER A 66 -3.57 -21.01 -2.51
CA SER A 66 -4.21 -19.88 -1.82
C SER A 66 -3.36 -18.61 -1.79
N ARG A 67 -2.08 -18.70 -2.18
CA ARG A 67 -1.12 -17.59 -2.07
C ARG A 67 -1.04 -16.83 -3.38
N ARG A 68 -1.11 -15.51 -3.30
CA ARG A 68 -0.78 -14.63 -4.43
C ARG A 68 0.72 -14.39 -4.48
N ALA A 69 1.30 -14.54 -5.67
CA ALA A 69 2.70 -14.19 -5.92
C ALA A 69 2.90 -12.72 -5.55
N THR A 70 3.77 -12.49 -4.58
CA THR A 70 4.04 -11.13 -4.11
C THR A 70 5.17 -10.55 -4.98
N PRO A 71 4.97 -9.39 -5.64
CA PRO A 71 5.99 -8.84 -6.53
C PRO A 71 7.32 -8.64 -5.81
N PRO A 72 8.45 -9.07 -6.40
CA PRO A 72 9.77 -8.81 -5.84
C PRO A 72 10.03 -7.31 -5.81
N LEU A 73 10.82 -6.87 -4.83
CA LEU A 73 11.23 -5.47 -4.69
C LEU A 73 12.69 -5.36 -5.14
N ALA A 74 13.03 -4.31 -5.88
CA ALA A 74 14.40 -4.02 -6.27
C ALA A 74 15.09 -3.15 -5.22
N VAL A 75 16.43 -3.14 -5.26
CA VAL A 75 17.24 -2.20 -4.47
C VAL A 75 16.98 -0.78 -4.99
N GLY A 76 16.75 0.16 -4.08
CA GLY A 76 16.40 1.55 -4.42
C GLY A 76 14.90 1.84 -4.50
N ASP A 77 14.04 0.81 -4.56
CA ASP A 77 12.60 1.00 -4.48
C ASP A 77 12.20 1.63 -3.15
N ARG A 78 11.24 2.55 -3.20
CA ARG A 78 10.66 3.16 -2.01
C ARG A 78 9.51 2.30 -1.50
N VAL A 79 9.57 1.95 -0.22
CA VAL A 79 8.57 1.08 0.42
C VAL A 79 8.10 1.65 1.74
N TRP A 80 6.81 1.48 2.00
CA TRP A 80 6.18 1.79 3.27
C TRP A 80 6.34 0.59 4.22
N LEU A 81 6.75 0.86 5.46
CA LEU A 81 6.94 -0.15 6.49
C LEU A 81 5.73 -0.20 7.43
N SER A 82 5.13 -1.38 7.63
CA SER A 82 4.03 -1.54 8.59
C SER A 82 4.51 -1.47 10.04
N THR A 83 3.77 -0.74 10.89
CA THR A 83 4.07 -0.57 12.33
C THR A 83 3.52 -1.66 13.23
N LYS A 84 2.85 -2.69 12.69
CA LYS A 84 2.13 -3.70 13.48
C LYS A 84 2.96 -4.38 14.59
N TYR A 85 4.27 -4.52 14.37
CA TYR A 85 5.21 -5.15 15.30
C TYR A 85 6.34 -4.21 15.72
N LEU A 86 6.17 -2.91 15.48
CA LEU A 86 7.17 -1.90 15.79
C LEU A 86 6.84 -1.27 17.14
N PRO A 87 7.86 -0.98 17.99
CA PRO A 87 7.62 -0.16 19.16
C PRO A 87 7.16 1.24 18.72
N SER A 88 6.13 1.74 19.38
CA SER A 88 5.61 3.10 19.19
C SER A 88 5.79 3.89 20.48
N ASP A 89 6.20 5.15 20.36
CA ASP A 89 6.27 6.08 21.49
C ASP A 89 4.87 6.58 21.90
N ARG A 90 3.83 6.31 21.08
CA ARG A 90 2.48 6.72 21.41
C ARG A 90 1.88 5.83 22.51
N PRO A 91 1.11 6.41 23.45
CA PRO A 91 0.49 5.65 24.54
C PRO A 91 -0.60 4.69 24.07
N VAL A 92 -1.19 4.94 22.88
CA VAL A 92 -2.25 4.11 22.30
C VAL A 92 -1.95 3.75 20.85
N HIS A 93 -1.97 2.46 20.54
CA HIS A 93 -1.68 1.96 19.20
C HIS A 93 -2.76 2.34 18.16
N LYS A 94 -4.00 2.63 18.59
CA LYS A 94 -5.12 3.00 17.69
C LYS A 94 -4.91 4.35 17.00
N LEU A 95 -4.19 5.26 17.65
CA LEU A 95 -3.87 6.59 17.10
C LEU A 95 -2.48 6.64 16.48
N ASP A 96 -1.84 5.48 16.33
CA ASP A 96 -0.52 5.41 15.72
C ASP A 96 -0.60 5.26 14.20
N HIS A 97 0.47 5.69 13.53
CA HIS A 97 0.60 5.55 12.10
C HIS A 97 0.65 4.06 11.76
N ARG A 98 -0.22 3.59 10.86
CA ARG A 98 -0.24 2.17 10.44
C ARG A 98 0.94 1.78 9.55
N PHE A 99 1.44 2.75 8.80
CA PHE A 99 2.61 2.63 7.93
C PHE A 99 3.52 3.83 8.15
N LEU A 100 4.82 3.56 8.27
CA LEU A 100 5.86 4.57 8.30
C LEU A 100 6.40 4.78 6.90
N GLY A 101 6.97 5.97 6.71
CA GLY A 101 7.28 6.61 5.45
C GLY A 101 7.98 5.74 4.39
N PRO A 102 8.13 6.29 3.18
CA PRO A 102 8.82 5.59 2.11
C PRO A 102 10.31 5.50 2.43
N PHE A 103 10.74 4.33 2.89
CA PHE A 103 12.15 4.00 3.09
C PHE A 103 12.69 3.31 1.84
N PRO A 104 13.91 3.66 1.38
CA PRO A 104 14.52 2.95 0.27
C PRO A 104 15.01 1.57 0.72
N VAL A 105 14.83 0.58 -0.16
CA VAL A 105 15.42 -0.76 0.02
C VAL A 105 16.92 -0.66 -0.20
N GLU A 106 17.71 -0.98 0.83
CA GLU A 106 19.19 -0.96 0.81
C GLU A 106 19.73 -2.24 0.16
N ALA A 107 19.18 -3.40 0.51
CA ALA A 107 19.62 -4.69 -0.01
C ALA A 107 18.50 -5.74 0.07
N VAL A 108 18.51 -6.68 -0.89
CA VAL A 108 17.65 -7.88 -0.86
C VAL A 108 18.49 -9.02 -0.27
N ILE A 109 18.16 -9.46 0.95
CA ILE A 109 18.90 -10.55 1.62
C ILE A 109 18.38 -11.90 1.10
N ASN A 110 17.06 -12.05 1.14
CA ASN A 110 16.34 -13.22 0.66
C ASN A 110 15.19 -12.75 -0.21
N PRO A 111 14.61 -13.59 -1.09
CA PRO A 111 13.42 -13.24 -1.87
C PRO A 111 12.25 -12.75 -0.98
N VAL A 112 12.27 -13.15 0.29
CA VAL A 112 11.26 -12.85 1.30
C VAL A 112 11.71 -11.77 2.31
N ALA A 113 13.02 -11.51 2.45
CA ALA A 113 13.56 -10.62 3.48
C ALA A 113 14.40 -9.50 2.88
N TYR A 114 14.05 -8.26 3.21
CA TYR A 114 14.62 -7.06 2.64
C TYR A 114 15.20 -6.18 3.74
N ARG A 115 16.34 -5.55 3.46
CA ARG A 115 16.97 -4.58 4.35
C ARG A 115 16.60 -3.17 3.90
N LEU A 116 16.07 -2.37 4.82
CA LEU A 116 15.68 -0.99 4.59
C LEU A 116 16.70 -0.01 5.15
N SER A 117 16.86 1.12 4.47
CA SER A 117 17.61 2.26 5.02
C SER A 117 16.73 2.99 6.03
N LEU A 118 16.81 2.57 7.29
CA LEU A 118 16.12 3.23 8.39
C LEU A 118 17.03 4.27 9.07
N PRO A 119 16.50 5.44 9.47
CA PRO A 119 17.21 6.37 10.35
C PRO A 119 17.61 5.68 11.66
N ARG A 120 18.80 6.02 12.17
CA ARG A 120 19.33 5.45 13.43
C ARG A 120 18.47 5.75 14.68
N SER A 121 17.52 6.68 14.58
CA SER A 121 16.55 6.96 15.64
C SER A 121 15.63 5.77 15.89
N TYR A 122 15.33 4.97 14.87
CA TYR A 122 14.56 3.75 15.02
C TYR A 122 15.45 2.66 15.62
N ARG A 123 15.22 2.32 16.89
CA ARG A 123 15.93 1.24 17.60
C ARG A 123 15.43 -0.15 17.18
N VAL A 124 15.28 -0.38 15.86
CA VAL A 124 14.74 -1.61 15.27
C VAL A 124 15.71 -2.17 14.24
N HIS A 125 15.81 -3.49 14.15
CA HIS A 125 16.61 -4.15 13.13
C HIS A 125 16.10 -3.81 11.72
N PRO A 126 16.98 -3.43 10.77
CA PRO A 126 16.57 -2.92 9.46
C PRO A 126 16.08 -4.00 8.49
N VAL A 127 16.00 -5.27 8.92
CA VAL A 127 15.62 -6.42 8.08
C VAL A 127 14.17 -6.78 8.32
N PHE A 128 13.35 -6.70 7.27
CA PHE A 128 11.90 -6.94 7.34
C PHE A 128 11.43 -7.96 6.30
N HIS A 129 10.39 -8.70 6.67
CA HIS A 129 9.71 -9.64 5.80
C HIS A 129 8.86 -8.90 4.74
N ARG A 130 8.77 -9.45 3.53
CA ARG A 130 8.05 -8.87 2.37
C ARG A 130 6.61 -8.44 2.67
N SER A 131 5.92 -9.19 3.53
CA SER A 131 4.53 -8.93 3.93
C SER A 131 4.33 -7.63 4.74
N LEU A 132 5.40 -7.12 5.36
CA LEU A 132 5.36 -5.87 6.12
C LEU A 132 5.66 -4.65 5.24
N LEU A 133 6.03 -4.89 3.98
CA LEU A 133 6.47 -3.86 3.04
C LEU A 133 5.40 -3.65 1.97
N VAL A 134 5.02 -2.40 1.78
CA VAL A 134 4.11 -1.99 0.71
C VAL A 134 4.88 -1.10 -0.25
N PRO A 135 5.02 -1.48 -1.54
CA PRO A 135 5.71 -0.64 -2.52
C PRO A 135 4.99 0.69 -2.71
N GLU A 136 5.75 1.77 -2.85
CA GLU A 136 5.21 3.08 -3.23
C GLU A 136 4.78 3.05 -4.70
N ARG A 137 3.48 3.23 -4.95
CA ARG A 137 2.92 3.38 -6.31
C ARG A 137 2.36 4.79 -6.48
N PRO A 138 2.43 5.37 -7.69
CA PRO A 138 1.72 6.63 -7.98
C PRO A 138 0.22 6.42 -7.75
N GLY A 139 -0.39 7.27 -6.92
CA GLY A 139 -1.78 7.12 -6.48
C GLY A 139 -2.00 6.27 -5.22
N CYS A 140 -0.94 5.83 -4.53
CA CYS A 140 -1.09 5.18 -3.22
C CYS A 140 -1.81 6.11 -2.23
N PRO A 141 -2.93 5.69 -1.59
CA PRO A 141 -3.66 6.51 -0.61
C PRO A 141 -2.83 6.81 0.66
N LEU A 142 -1.71 6.11 0.86
CA LEU A 142 -0.74 6.39 1.91
C LEU A 142 0.05 7.69 1.66
N ARG A 143 0.10 8.14 0.41
CA ARG A 143 0.66 9.43 0.04
C ARG A 143 -0.49 10.40 -0.19
N PRO A 144 -0.80 11.30 0.76
CA PRO A 144 -1.76 12.36 0.48
C PRO A 144 -1.26 13.17 -0.73
N PRO A 145 -2.17 13.62 -1.61
CA PRO A 145 -1.80 14.50 -2.72
C PRO A 145 -1.05 15.71 -2.15
N ALA A 146 -0.03 16.16 -2.87
CA ALA A 146 0.77 17.31 -2.45
C ALA A 146 -0.17 18.52 -2.29
N ARG A 147 -0.49 18.86 -1.04
CA ARG A 147 -1.28 20.06 -0.75
C ARG A 147 -0.46 21.26 -1.22
N PRO A 148 -1.02 22.20 -1.98
CA PRO A 148 -0.32 23.45 -2.26
C PRO A 148 0.07 24.08 -0.91
N LEU A 149 1.37 24.38 -0.77
CA LEU A 149 1.87 25.07 0.40
C LEU A 149 1.06 26.37 0.56
N PRO A 150 0.56 26.70 1.78
CA PRO A 150 -0.10 27.97 1.96
C PRO A 150 0.86 29.09 1.56
N PRO A 151 0.38 30.16 0.89
CA PRO A 151 1.23 31.28 0.51
C PRO A 151 1.96 31.80 1.76
N SER A 152 3.28 31.97 1.67
CA SER A 152 4.13 32.40 2.78
C SER A 152 3.59 33.71 3.37
N ARG A 153 3.14 33.67 4.62
CA ARG A 153 2.62 34.86 5.30
C ARG A 153 3.76 35.63 5.97
N SER A 154 3.78 36.94 5.73
CA SER A 154 4.43 37.90 6.62
C SER A 154 3.79 37.83 8.01
N ALA A 155 4.61 37.93 9.06
CA ALA A 155 4.31 37.51 10.43
C ALA A 155 3.10 38.16 11.14
N ASP A 156 2.51 39.23 10.60
CA ASP A 156 1.51 40.04 11.33
C ASP A 156 0.15 40.18 10.62
N ALA A 157 -0.08 39.49 9.49
CA ALA A 157 -1.35 39.56 8.77
C ALA A 157 -2.20 38.31 8.97
N SER A 158 -3.45 38.50 9.42
CA SER A 158 -4.45 37.45 9.48
C SER A 158 -4.56 36.70 8.14
N PRO A 159 -4.79 35.38 8.17
CA PRO A 159 -5.01 34.56 6.98
C PRO A 159 -6.03 35.12 5.97
N VAL A 160 -5.59 35.85 4.94
CA VAL A 160 -6.47 36.14 3.79
C VAL A 160 -6.35 34.97 2.82
N TYR A 161 -7.47 34.29 2.57
CA TYR A 161 -7.60 33.22 1.60
C TYR A 161 -8.54 33.65 0.49
N GLU A 162 -8.23 33.28 -0.75
CA GLU A 162 -9.11 33.54 -1.90
C GLU A 162 -10.34 32.62 -1.84
N VAL A 163 -11.52 33.23 -1.87
CA VAL A 163 -12.80 32.53 -1.93
C VAL A 163 -13.13 32.23 -3.40
N ASP A 164 -13.46 30.98 -3.71
CA ASP A 164 -13.94 30.58 -5.04
C ASP A 164 -15.46 30.78 -5.15
N SER A 165 -16.22 30.12 -4.28
CA SER A 165 -17.69 30.18 -4.31
C SER A 165 -18.31 29.99 -2.93
N ILE A 166 -19.50 30.57 -2.70
CA ILE A 166 -20.31 30.34 -1.50
C ILE A 166 -21.28 29.20 -1.81
N ARG A 167 -21.28 28.16 -0.96
CA ARG A 167 -22.08 26.94 -1.18
C ARG A 167 -23.35 26.90 -0.37
N ASP A 168 -23.30 27.38 0.87
CA ASP A 168 -24.47 27.38 1.76
C ASP A 168 -24.39 28.52 2.78
N SER A 169 -25.48 28.78 3.47
CA SER A 169 -25.56 29.78 4.53
C SER A 169 -26.46 29.30 5.67
N ARG A 170 -26.08 29.64 6.91
CA ARG A 170 -26.84 29.23 8.10
C ARG A 170 -26.73 30.23 9.25
N TRP A 171 -27.72 30.18 10.14
CA TRP A 171 -27.66 30.80 11.45
C TRP A 171 -27.22 29.77 12.49
N LEU A 172 -26.16 30.06 13.23
CA LEU A 172 -25.70 29.22 14.34
C LEU A 172 -25.42 30.10 15.57
N LYS A 173 -26.15 29.86 16.67
CA LYS A 173 -25.96 30.58 17.95
C LYS A 173 -25.92 32.11 17.81
N GLY A 174 -26.82 32.67 16.99
CA GLY A 174 -26.92 34.11 16.76
C GLY A 174 -25.85 34.71 15.83
N ARG A 175 -24.99 33.87 15.22
CA ARG A 175 -24.03 34.29 14.20
C ARG A 175 -24.43 33.76 12.84
N PHE A 176 -24.24 34.58 11.81
CA PHE A 176 -24.47 34.19 10.43
C PHE A 176 -23.18 33.65 9.82
N GLN A 177 -23.25 32.46 9.22
CA GLN A 177 -22.09 31.77 8.64
C GLN A 177 -22.35 31.40 7.19
N TYR A 178 -21.32 31.56 6.35
CA TYR A 178 -21.27 31.06 4.98
C TYR A 178 -20.38 29.83 4.91
N LEU A 179 -20.81 28.82 4.16
CA LEU A 179 -19.97 27.69 3.79
C LEU A 179 -19.17 28.07 2.54
N ILE A 180 -17.86 28.24 2.72
CA ILE A 180 -16.96 28.73 1.70
C ILE A 180 -16.26 27.56 1.00
N ALA A 181 -16.31 27.56 -0.33
CA ALA A 181 -15.38 26.82 -1.16
C ALA A 181 -14.13 27.68 -1.39
N TRP A 182 -12.99 27.20 -0.93
CA TRP A 182 -11.71 27.89 -1.08
C TRP A 182 -11.09 27.59 -2.44
N LYS A 183 -10.50 28.60 -3.07
CA LYS A 183 -9.86 28.44 -4.37
C LYS A 183 -8.63 27.53 -4.26
N GLY A 184 -8.59 26.49 -5.08
CA GLY A 184 -7.50 25.51 -5.10
C GLY A 184 -7.59 24.43 -4.02
N TYR A 185 -8.70 24.35 -3.29
CA TYR A 185 -8.95 23.28 -2.31
C TYR A 185 -10.18 22.45 -2.71
N GLY A 186 -10.19 21.18 -2.32
CA GLY A 186 -11.27 20.25 -2.64
C GLY A 186 -12.52 20.44 -1.74
N PRO A 187 -13.60 19.67 -1.99
CA PRO A 187 -14.82 19.74 -1.18
C PRO A 187 -14.62 19.35 0.29
N GLU A 188 -13.54 18.65 0.62
CA GLU A 188 -13.18 18.27 1.99
C GLU A 188 -12.77 19.46 2.87
N ASP A 189 -12.30 20.55 2.25
CA ASP A 189 -11.80 21.74 2.93
C ASP A 189 -12.88 22.83 3.10
N PHE A 190 -14.13 22.55 2.75
CA PHE A 190 -15.22 23.51 2.91
C PHE A 190 -15.43 23.85 4.39
N SER A 191 -15.33 25.14 4.71
CA SER A 191 -15.41 25.60 6.10
C SER A 191 -16.47 26.67 6.28
N TRP A 192 -17.13 26.65 7.43
CA TRP A 192 -18.06 27.67 7.85
C TRP A 192 -17.31 28.89 8.38
N VAL A 193 -17.49 30.03 7.71
CA VAL A 193 -16.85 31.30 8.06
C VAL A 193 -17.93 32.31 8.42
N ASP A 194 -17.69 33.08 9.48
CA ASP A 194 -18.61 34.12 9.93
C ASP A 194 -18.74 35.22 8.86
N ALA A 195 -19.95 35.73 8.64
CA ALA A 195 -20.25 36.73 7.60
C ALA A 195 -19.36 37.98 7.70
N SER A 196 -19.01 38.39 8.91
CA SER A 196 -18.15 39.55 9.16
C SER A 196 -16.70 39.35 8.69
N ALA A 197 -16.25 38.12 8.51
CA ALA A 197 -14.91 37.80 8.05
C ALA A 197 -14.83 37.62 6.51
N VAL A 198 -15.98 37.56 5.82
CA VAL A 198 -16.03 37.37 4.36
C VAL A 198 -15.96 38.72 3.65
N THR A 199 -14.79 39.02 3.07
CA THR A 199 -14.56 40.27 2.32
C THR A 199 -14.78 40.03 0.81
N ALA A 200 -16.00 39.63 0.41
CA ALA A 200 -16.35 39.37 -0.99
C ALA A 200 -17.85 39.63 -1.27
N PRO A 201 -18.28 40.90 -1.40
CA PRO A 201 -19.70 41.25 -1.53
C PRO A 201 -20.33 40.75 -2.84
N ASP A 202 -19.56 40.66 -3.93
CA ASP A 202 -20.07 40.19 -5.22
C ASP A 202 -20.49 38.72 -5.18
N LEU A 203 -19.70 37.87 -4.52
CA LEU A 203 -20.02 36.45 -4.36
C LEU A 203 -21.23 36.24 -3.46
N ILE A 204 -21.39 37.08 -2.43
CA ILE A 204 -22.57 37.06 -1.56
C ILE A 204 -23.82 37.40 -2.36
N ARG A 205 -23.76 38.45 -3.19
CA ARG A 205 -24.89 38.85 -4.06
C ARG A 205 -25.30 37.72 -5.01
N VAL A 206 -24.34 37.17 -5.75
CA VAL A 206 -24.59 36.08 -6.72
C VAL A 206 -25.19 34.85 -6.01
N PHE A 207 -24.72 34.51 -4.81
CA PHE A 207 -25.25 33.39 -4.03
C PHE A 207 -26.73 33.60 -3.66
N HIS A 208 -27.12 34.77 -3.15
CA HIS A 208 -28.51 35.03 -2.76
C HIS A 208 -29.45 35.23 -3.95
N GLU A 209 -28.93 35.64 -5.11
CA GLU A 209 -29.68 35.65 -6.38
C GLU A 209 -30.00 34.22 -6.84
N GLN A 210 -29.03 33.30 -6.73
CA GLN A 210 -29.22 31.90 -7.11
C GLN A 210 -30.06 31.10 -6.10
N PHE A 211 -29.99 31.44 -4.82
CA PHE A 211 -30.66 30.71 -3.74
C PHE A 211 -31.53 31.62 -2.85
N PRO A 212 -32.65 32.17 -3.36
CA PRO A 212 -33.50 33.12 -2.63
C PRO A 212 -34.23 32.54 -1.40
N SER A 213 -34.28 31.20 -1.28
CA SER A 213 -34.87 30.48 -0.15
C SER A 213 -33.90 30.28 1.03
N ARG A 214 -32.60 30.49 0.82
CA ARG A 214 -31.57 30.34 1.85
C ARG A 214 -31.59 31.54 2.81
N PRO A 215 -31.19 31.37 4.08
CA PRO A 215 -31.27 32.44 5.06
C PRO A 215 -30.36 33.61 4.64
N HIS A 216 -30.78 34.84 4.89
CA HIS A 216 -30.02 36.06 4.56
C HIS A 216 -29.61 36.76 5.87
N PRO A 217 -28.40 37.34 5.96
CA PRO A 217 -27.96 38.05 7.17
C PRO A 217 -28.92 39.19 7.57
N ASP A 218 -29.43 39.95 6.60
CA ASP A 218 -30.38 41.05 6.86
C ASP A 218 -31.80 40.63 7.26
N ARG A 219 -32.19 39.37 7.07
CA ARG A 219 -33.57 38.93 7.31
C ARG A 219 -33.91 38.77 8.80
N GLN A 220 -32.93 38.92 9.69
CA GLN A 220 -33.13 38.73 11.14
C GLN A 220 -33.76 39.93 11.86
N THR A 221 -33.75 41.13 11.27
CA THR A 221 -34.23 42.35 11.96
C THR A 221 -35.72 42.62 11.80
N ARG A 222 -36.49 41.76 11.12
CA ARG A 222 -37.93 41.94 10.95
C ARG A 222 -38.72 40.74 11.46
N GLY A 223 -39.24 40.86 12.68
CA GLY A 223 -40.43 40.12 13.10
C GLY A 223 -40.27 39.30 14.38
N LYS A 224 -40.56 39.94 15.52
CA LYS A 224 -41.22 39.27 16.65
C LYS A 224 -42.69 39.15 16.23
N GLY A 225 -43.15 37.95 15.86
CA GLY A 225 -44.52 37.62 15.44
C GLY A 225 -44.71 36.10 15.43
N PRO A 226 -45.94 35.59 15.69
CA PRO A 226 -46.14 34.43 16.57
C PRO A 226 -45.82 33.08 15.91
N ALA A 227 -45.54 32.11 16.79
CA ALA A 227 -45.36 30.71 16.47
C ALA A 227 -46.54 30.16 15.67
N VAL A 228 -46.26 29.68 14.45
CA VAL A 228 -47.13 28.73 13.75
C VAL A 228 -46.38 27.41 13.67
N ARG A 229 -47.05 26.39 14.18
CA ARG A 229 -46.62 25.01 14.35
C ARG A 229 -46.46 24.29 13.00
N ASP A 230 -45.50 23.37 13.01
CA ASP A 230 -45.45 22.11 12.27
C ASP A 230 -45.81 22.11 10.78
N SER A 231 -44.78 21.97 9.95
CA SER A 231 -44.84 20.98 8.86
C SER A 231 -43.46 20.33 8.72
N VAL A 232 -43.37 19.12 9.25
CA VAL A 232 -42.39 18.13 8.82
C VAL A 232 -42.64 17.91 7.34
N VAL A 233 -41.69 18.32 6.49
CA VAL A 233 -41.61 17.80 5.13
C VAL A 233 -40.28 17.09 5.01
N ALA A 234 -40.41 15.81 4.70
CA ALA A 234 -39.37 14.81 4.63
C ALA A 234 -38.20 15.25 3.74
N CYS A 235 -36.99 14.89 4.18
CA CYS A 235 -35.85 14.74 3.29
C CYS A 235 -36.12 13.56 2.35
N PRO A 236 -36.14 13.73 1.02
CA PRO A 236 -35.87 12.63 0.12
C PRO A 236 -34.34 12.46 0.09
N SER A 237 -33.89 11.38 0.73
CA SER A 237 -32.63 10.73 0.41
C SER A 237 -32.61 10.44 -1.09
N LEU A 238 -31.70 11.04 -1.84
CA LEU A 238 -31.36 10.58 -3.19
C LEU A 238 -29.84 10.53 -3.36
N GLU A 239 -29.41 9.31 -3.61
CA GLU A 239 -28.08 8.84 -3.97
C GLU A 239 -27.47 9.55 -5.18
N PRO A 240 -26.14 9.42 -5.38
CA PRO A 240 -25.40 10.14 -6.40
C PRO A 240 -25.59 9.48 -7.75
N GLN A 241 -26.05 10.25 -8.75
CA GLN A 241 -25.94 9.82 -10.14
C GLN A 241 -24.79 10.55 -10.82
N LEU A 242 -23.76 9.75 -11.12
CA LEU A 242 -22.82 9.96 -12.20
C LEU A 242 -23.59 10.29 -13.48
N MET A 243 -23.26 11.41 -14.10
CA MET A 243 -23.59 11.62 -15.51
C MET A 243 -22.34 12.16 -16.20
N GLU A 244 -22.02 11.42 -17.24
CA GLU A 244 -20.83 11.48 -18.06
C GLU A 244 -20.72 12.80 -18.83
N SER A 245 -19.46 13.09 -19.11
CA SER A 245 -18.93 14.20 -19.88
C SER A 245 -18.96 13.92 -21.37
N GLU A 246 -19.70 14.68 -22.17
CA GLU A 246 -19.61 14.86 -23.63
C GLU A 246 -20.40 16.15 -23.95
N ASP A 247 -20.03 17.13 -24.77
CA ASP A 247 -18.89 17.43 -25.63
C ASP A 247 -18.94 18.95 -25.87
N LEU A 248 -17.81 19.66 -25.78
CA LEU A 248 -17.62 20.91 -26.53
C LEU A 248 -16.14 21.05 -26.90
N GLU A 249 -15.86 20.63 -28.13
CA GLU A 249 -14.57 20.79 -28.79
C GLU A 249 -14.21 22.26 -29.11
N PRO A 250 -12.91 22.54 -29.34
CA PRO A 250 -12.32 23.87 -29.30
C PRO A 250 -12.29 24.59 -30.67
N ILE A 251 -12.50 25.90 -30.67
CA ILE A 251 -12.20 26.75 -31.82
C ILE A 251 -10.77 27.30 -31.67
N VAL A 252 -9.85 26.79 -32.49
CA VAL A 252 -8.62 27.51 -32.84
C VAL A 252 -8.50 27.49 -34.37
N THR A 253 -8.45 28.68 -34.99
CA THR A 253 -8.05 28.85 -36.38
C THR A 253 -7.06 29.99 -36.45
N ILE A 254 -5.78 29.68 -36.70
CA ILE A 254 -4.89 30.56 -37.44
C ILE A 254 -4.21 29.74 -38.52
N SER A 255 -4.60 30.08 -39.74
CA SER A 255 -3.95 29.97 -41.04
C SER A 255 -2.44 29.65 -41.05
N ASN A 256 -2.05 28.63 -41.82
CA ASN A 256 -1.07 28.83 -42.88
C ASN A 256 -1.16 27.76 -43.99
N GLN A 257 -1.08 28.24 -45.24
CA GLN A 257 -1.11 27.49 -46.50
C GLN A 257 0.22 26.77 -46.77
N PRO A 258 0.22 25.79 -47.70
CA PRO A 258 1.38 24.95 -48.04
C PRO A 258 2.16 25.49 -49.25
N GLU A 259 3.45 25.18 -49.32
CA GLU A 259 4.18 25.12 -50.59
C GLU A 259 4.83 23.75 -50.80
N LEU A 260 4.74 23.34 -52.08
CA LEU A 260 5.17 22.08 -52.68
C LEU A 260 6.60 22.17 -53.24
N SER A 261 7.35 21.07 -53.18
CA SER A 261 8.27 20.53 -54.22
C SER A 261 8.93 19.28 -53.61
N VAL A 262 8.73 18.04 -54.08
CA VAL A 262 9.02 17.36 -55.37
C VAL A 262 10.53 17.23 -55.65
N VAL A 263 10.91 16.00 -56.07
CA VAL A 263 12.19 15.39 -56.56
C VAL A 263 12.93 14.55 -55.53
N ASP A 264 13.42 13.32 -55.76
CA ASP A 264 13.46 12.31 -56.85
C ASP A 264 13.84 10.97 -56.15
N SER A 265 13.16 9.84 -56.34
CA SER A 265 13.41 8.74 -57.30
C SER A 265 14.72 7.94 -57.13
N GLU A 266 14.53 6.60 -57.07
CA GLU A 266 15.45 5.50 -57.47
C GLU A 266 16.67 5.20 -56.60
N ASP A 267 17.24 3.98 -56.53
CA ASP A 267 16.91 2.55 -56.78
C ASP A 267 18.22 1.80 -56.41
N LYS A 268 18.21 0.46 -56.38
CA LYS A 268 19.32 -0.52 -56.30
C LYS A 268 19.72 -1.01 -54.89
N SER A 269 19.40 -2.25 -54.52
CA SER A 269 20.08 -3.54 -54.89
C SER A 269 21.52 -3.56 -54.38
N GLU A 270 22.14 -4.60 -53.84
CA GLU A 270 21.93 -6.04 -53.68
C GLU A 270 23.21 -6.53 -52.94
N GLN A 271 23.14 -7.65 -52.20
CA GLN A 271 24.27 -8.58 -51.94
C GLN A 271 25.43 -8.02 -51.08
N ASP A 272 26.30 -8.75 -50.41
CA ASP A 272 26.44 -10.13 -49.92
C ASP A 272 27.67 -10.06 -48.96
N GLU A 273 28.08 -11.21 -48.42
CA GLU A 273 29.45 -11.51 -47.98
C GLU A 273 29.78 -11.42 -46.46
N ALA A 274 29.68 -12.61 -45.87
CA ALA A 274 30.54 -13.24 -44.86
C ALA A 274 31.80 -12.50 -44.35
N ASP A 275 32.09 -12.64 -43.05
CA ASP A 275 33.30 -13.36 -42.62
C ASP A 275 33.15 -13.95 -41.20
N GLN A 276 33.92 -15.01 -40.97
CA GLN A 276 33.77 -16.11 -40.04
C GLN A 276 34.60 -15.95 -38.74
N PRO A 277 34.57 -16.94 -37.82
CA PRO A 277 35.02 -16.79 -36.43
C PRO A 277 36.52 -17.05 -36.22
N GLY A 278 37.10 -16.33 -35.25
CA GLY A 278 38.46 -16.55 -34.76
C GLY A 278 38.56 -17.69 -33.75
N VAL A 279 39.34 -18.71 -34.14
CA VAL A 279 39.72 -19.94 -33.43
C VAL A 279 40.92 -19.71 -32.48
N ALA A 280 41.07 -20.64 -31.52
CA ALA A 280 42.26 -21.01 -30.70
C ALA A 280 42.22 -20.53 -29.23
N ALA A 281 42.49 -21.32 -28.19
CA ALA A 281 43.24 -22.57 -28.08
C ALA A 281 42.85 -23.39 -26.80
N LEU A 282 42.90 -24.72 -26.94
CA LEU A 282 43.16 -25.74 -25.89
C LEU A 282 44.62 -26.23 -26.10
N PRO A 283 45.21 -27.13 -25.29
CA PRO A 283 44.98 -27.55 -23.90
C PRO A 283 46.27 -27.57 -23.05
N GLN A 284 46.19 -27.69 -21.71
CA GLN A 284 47.23 -28.41 -20.93
C GLN A 284 46.61 -29.15 -19.74
N GLN A 285 46.73 -30.48 -19.77
CA GLN A 285 46.81 -31.33 -18.58
C GLN A 285 48.21 -31.21 -17.99
N VAL A 286 48.35 -31.15 -16.66
CA VAL A 286 49.48 -31.78 -15.93
C VAL A 286 49.00 -32.14 -14.52
N GLN A 287 49.07 -33.46 -14.24
CA GLN A 287 49.20 -34.21 -12.97
C GLN A 287 48.19 -34.01 -11.84
#